data_AF-A0A2X2HVB3-F1
#
_entry.id   AF-A0A2X2HVB3-F1
#
_cell.length_a   1.000
_cell.length_b   1.000
_cell.length_c   1.000
_cell.angle_alpha   90.00
_cell.angle_beta   90.00
_cell.angle_gamma   90.00
#
_symmetry.space_group_name_H-M   'P 1'
#
loop_
_entity.id
_entity.type
_entity.pdbx_description
1 polymer ?
#
loop_
_entity_poly.entity_id
_entity_poly.type
_entity_poly.pdbx_seq_one_letter_code
_entity_poly.pdbx_strand_id
1 'polypeptide(L)'
;MQFHINSPDINNEKAVLLARDETLGNCLNLTEIIPQTSVRYDVNEQRLDIDVPQAWVMKNYQNYVDPALWENGINAAMLSYNLNGYHSETPGRRNDSIYAAFNGGMNLGAWRLRASGNYNWMTDSGSNYDFKNRYIQRDIASLRSQLILGNAANLLI
;
A
#
# COMPACT_ATOMS: atom_id res chain seq x y z
N MET A 1 -15.63 0.17 -13.21
CA MET A 1 -16.29 0.55 -11.94
C MET A 1 -16.81 -0.73 -11.30
N GLN A 2 -16.16 -1.24 -10.26
CA GLN A 2 -16.71 -2.35 -9.48
C GLN A 2 -17.64 -1.77 -8.42
N PHE A 3 -18.94 -2.01 -8.57
CA PHE A 3 -19.93 -1.64 -7.56
C PHE A 3 -19.85 -2.66 -6.43
N HIS A 4 -19.36 -2.21 -5.27
CA HIS A 4 -19.42 -2.98 -4.04
C HIS A 4 -20.73 -2.61 -3.34
N ILE A 5 -21.70 -3.53 -3.41
CA ILE A 5 -22.99 -3.41 -2.73
C ILE A 5 -22.88 -4.23 -1.45
N ASN A 6 -23.26 -3.65 -0.30
CA ASN A 6 -23.38 -4.43 0.92
C ASN A 6 -24.51 -5.43 0.75
N SER A 7 -24.20 -6.72 0.80
CA SER A 7 -25.24 -7.75 0.90
C SER A 7 -25.87 -7.68 2.29
N PRO A 8 -27.20 -7.52 2.40
CA PRO A 8 -27.91 -7.78 3.65
C PRO A 8 -27.83 -9.27 4.01
N ASP A 9 -28.24 -9.58 5.23
CA ASP A 9 -28.28 -10.94 5.76
C ASP A 9 -29.28 -11.79 4.96
N ILE A 10 -28.78 -12.81 4.27
CA ILE A 10 -29.53 -13.62 3.29
C ILE A 10 -30.32 -14.72 4.03
N ASN A 11 -31.33 -14.32 4.79
CA ASN A 11 -32.11 -15.24 5.62
C ASN A 11 -33.42 -15.70 4.98
N ASN A 12 -33.68 -15.37 3.71
CA ASN A 12 -34.97 -15.60 3.06
C ASN A 12 -34.80 -16.42 1.78
N GLU A 13 -35.52 -17.54 1.64
CA GLU A 13 -35.46 -18.43 0.47
C GLU A 13 -35.79 -17.71 -0.85
N LYS A 14 -36.60 -16.64 -0.78
CA LYS A 14 -36.98 -15.85 -1.95
C LYS A 14 -35.88 -14.90 -2.45
N ALA A 15 -34.88 -14.62 -1.60
CA ALA A 15 -33.72 -13.81 -1.95
C ALA A 15 -32.83 -14.44 -3.04
N VAL A 16 -33.04 -15.72 -3.36
CA VAL A 16 -32.26 -16.46 -4.35
C VAL A 16 -33.18 -16.85 -5.50
N LEU A 17 -32.92 -16.30 -6.69
CA LEU A 17 -33.70 -16.61 -7.89
C LEU A 17 -33.47 -18.05 -8.35
N LEU A 18 -32.22 -18.54 -8.25
CA LEU A 18 -31.81 -19.90 -8.56
C LEU A 18 -30.55 -20.25 -7.75
N ALA A 19 -30.59 -21.36 -6.99
CA ALA A 19 -29.38 -21.98 -6.50
C ALA A 19 -28.65 -22.60 -7.69
N ARG A 20 -27.42 -22.16 -7.97
CA ARG A 20 -26.65 -22.61 -9.15
C ARG A 20 -25.50 -23.50 -8.70
N ASP A 21 -24.97 -24.28 -9.64
CA ASP A 21 -23.85 -25.22 -9.44
C ASP A 21 -22.67 -24.59 -8.67
N GLU A 22 -21.98 -25.42 -7.88
CA GLU A 22 -21.03 -25.07 -6.81
C GLU A 22 -19.90 -24.13 -7.23
N THR A 23 -19.62 -24.04 -8.55
CA THR A 23 -18.51 -23.28 -9.12
C THR A 23 -18.80 -21.79 -9.34
N LEU A 24 -20.07 -21.37 -9.43
CA LEU A 24 -20.45 -20.00 -9.83
C LEU A 24 -21.33 -19.26 -8.81
N GLY A 25 -21.75 -19.94 -7.73
CA GLY A 25 -22.57 -19.35 -6.67
C GLY A 25 -24.03 -19.08 -7.06
N ASN A 26 -24.85 -18.76 -6.06
CA ASN A 26 -26.30 -18.57 -6.21
C ASN A 26 -26.64 -17.24 -6.92
N CYS A 27 -27.70 -17.25 -7.74
CA CYS A 27 -28.21 -16.03 -8.38
C CYS A 27 -29.06 -15.23 -7.39
N LEU A 28 -28.59 -14.04 -7.05
CA LEU A 28 -29.20 -13.17 -6.05
C LEU A 28 -30.37 -12.34 -6.61
N ASN A 29 -31.51 -12.30 -5.93
CA ASN A 29 -32.65 -11.42 -6.25
C ASN A 29 -32.47 -10.03 -5.61
N LEU A 30 -31.76 -9.12 -6.29
CA LEU A 30 -31.49 -7.78 -5.74
C LEU A 30 -32.76 -7.00 -5.36
N THR A 31 -33.83 -7.11 -6.15
CA THR A 31 -35.10 -6.40 -5.94
C THR A 31 -35.80 -6.83 -4.65
N GLU A 32 -35.61 -8.07 -4.23
CA GLU A 32 -36.22 -8.63 -3.01
C GLU A 32 -35.36 -8.40 -1.77
N ILE A 33 -34.04 -8.35 -1.95
CA ILE A 33 -33.07 -8.20 -0.87
C ILE A 33 -32.90 -6.74 -0.46
N ILE A 34 -32.90 -5.81 -1.42
CA ILE A 34 -32.70 -4.39 -1.17
C ILE A 34 -33.98 -3.64 -1.53
N PRO A 35 -34.73 -3.13 -0.54
CA PRO A 35 -35.93 -2.35 -0.78
C PRO A 35 -35.67 -1.19 -1.74
N GLN A 36 -36.63 -0.90 -2.61
CA GLN A 36 -36.56 0.19 -3.60
C GLN A 36 -35.45 0.01 -4.66
N THR A 37 -35.00 -1.23 -4.88
CA THR A 37 -34.12 -1.58 -6.01
C THR A 37 -34.94 -1.92 -7.25
N SER A 38 -34.43 -1.56 -8.44
CA SER A 38 -35.06 -1.93 -9.71
C SER A 38 -34.02 -2.46 -10.70
N VAL A 39 -34.39 -3.44 -11.52
CA VAL A 39 -33.55 -4.04 -12.55
C VAL A 39 -34.33 -4.05 -13.85
N ARG A 40 -33.82 -3.39 -14.89
CA ARG A 40 -34.45 -3.31 -16.21
C ARG A 40 -33.45 -3.63 -17.30
N TYR A 41 -33.78 -4.58 -18.16
CA TYR A 41 -32.97 -4.90 -19.33
C TYR A 41 -33.56 -4.26 -20.59
N ASP A 42 -32.77 -3.44 -21.27
CA ASP A 42 -33.08 -2.92 -22.59
C ASP A 42 -32.39 -3.78 -23.64
N VAL A 43 -33.19 -4.57 -24.37
CA VAL A 43 -32.72 -5.48 -25.41
C VAL A 43 -32.19 -4.72 -26.63
N ASN A 44 -32.76 -3.56 -26.94
CA ASN A 44 -32.41 -2.79 -28.13
C ASN A 44 -31.03 -2.15 -27.97
N GLU A 45 -30.72 -1.68 -26.76
CA GLU A 45 -29.44 -1.05 -26.41
C GLU A 45 -28.43 -2.02 -25.79
N GLN A 46 -28.82 -3.28 -25.57
CA GLN A 46 -28.05 -4.29 -24.82
C GLN A 46 -27.57 -3.77 -23.45
N ARG A 47 -28.38 -2.93 -22.80
CA ARG A 47 -28.06 -2.29 -21.53
C ARG A 47 -28.87 -2.88 -20.39
N LEU A 48 -28.21 -3.19 -19.28
CA LEU A 48 -28.85 -3.58 -18.02
C LEU A 48 -28.78 -2.38 -17.06
N ASP A 49 -29.92 -1.76 -16.82
CA ASP A 49 -30.09 -0.68 -15.85
C ASP A 49 -30.39 -1.29 -14.47
N ILE A 50 -29.60 -0.93 -13.45
CA ILE A 50 -29.78 -1.37 -12.07
C ILE A 50 -29.80 -0.13 -11.17
N ASP A 51 -30.95 0.14 -10.55
CA ASP A 51 -31.14 1.24 -9.62
C ASP A 51 -31.07 0.72 -8.19
N VAL A 52 -30.10 1.19 -7.39
CA VAL A 52 -29.92 0.81 -5.98
C VAL A 52 -29.91 2.07 -5.11
N PRO A 53 -30.67 2.13 -4.00
CA PRO A 53 -30.62 3.27 -3.10
C PRO A 53 -29.20 3.49 -2.52
N GLN A 54 -28.73 4.74 -2.52
CA GLN A 54 -27.37 5.09 -2.07
C GLN A 54 -27.03 4.65 -0.63
N ALA A 55 -28.03 4.42 0.22
CA ALA A 55 -27.84 3.88 1.58
C ALA A 55 -27.18 2.48 1.59
N TRP A 56 -27.34 1.70 0.51
CA TRP A 56 -26.82 0.33 0.37
C TRP A 56 -25.55 0.24 -0.46
N VAL A 57 -25.21 1.32 -1.15
CA VAL A 57 -23.96 1.43 -1.90
C VAL A 57 -22.85 1.78 -0.91
N MET A 58 -21.77 1.01 -0.89
CA MET A 58 -20.60 1.39 -0.09
C MET A 58 -20.14 2.78 -0.53
N LYS A 59 -20.10 3.72 0.44
CA LYS A 59 -19.53 5.05 0.21
C LYS A 59 -18.03 4.89 -0.04
N ASN A 60 -17.67 4.70 -1.30
CA ASN A 60 -16.30 4.88 -1.75
C ASN A 60 -16.04 6.38 -1.72
N TYR A 61 -15.20 6.83 -0.78
CA TYR A 61 -14.63 8.16 -0.85
C TYR A 61 -13.92 8.32 -2.20
N GLN A 62 -13.92 9.53 -2.76
CA GLN A 62 -13.10 9.85 -3.94
C GLN A 62 -11.67 9.35 -3.68
N ASN A 63 -11.15 8.49 -4.56
CA ASN A 63 -9.86 7.81 -4.47
C ASN A 63 -9.73 6.68 -3.42
N TYR A 64 -10.83 6.10 -2.94
CA TYR A 64 -10.77 4.86 -2.14
C TYR A 64 -10.33 3.68 -3.00
N VAL A 65 -9.29 2.97 -2.55
CA VAL A 65 -8.80 1.72 -3.15
C VAL A 65 -8.99 0.62 -2.13
N ASP A 66 -9.72 -0.43 -2.52
CA ASP A 66 -9.91 -1.60 -1.68
C ASP A 66 -8.53 -2.21 -1.30
N PRO A 67 -8.24 -2.42 0.00
CA PRO A 67 -7.03 -3.09 0.43
C PRO A 67 -6.80 -4.49 -0.19
N ALA A 68 -7.85 -5.18 -0.65
CA ALA A 68 -7.75 -6.44 -1.38
C ALA A 68 -7.08 -6.28 -2.76
N LEU A 69 -7.10 -5.08 -3.34
CA LEU A 69 -6.44 -4.75 -4.60
C LEU A 69 -5.00 -4.29 -4.42
N TRP A 70 -4.49 -4.21 -3.18
CA TRP A 70 -3.12 -3.77 -2.94
C TRP A 70 -2.12 -4.85 -3.34
N GLU A 71 -1.25 -4.51 -4.28
CA GLU A 71 -0.14 -5.38 -4.64
C GLU A 71 1.06 -5.16 -3.70
N ASN A 72 1.66 -6.26 -3.27
CA ASN A 72 2.87 -6.23 -2.44
C ASN A 72 4.13 -5.83 -3.24
N GLY A 73 4.00 -5.68 -4.55
CA GLY A 73 5.11 -5.42 -5.47
C GLY A 73 5.98 -6.66 -5.70
N ILE A 74 7.16 -6.43 -6.28
CA ILE A 74 8.11 -7.49 -6.61
C ILE A 74 9.21 -7.63 -5.57
N ASN A 75 9.79 -8.82 -5.50
CA ASN A 75 10.99 -9.06 -4.71
C ASN A 75 12.17 -8.35 -5.37
N ALA A 76 12.80 -7.43 -4.65
CA ALA A 76 13.89 -6.62 -5.19
C ALA A 76 14.82 -6.12 -4.08
N ALA A 77 16.10 -6.00 -4.40
CA ALA A 77 17.09 -5.30 -3.58
C ALA A 77 17.51 -4.01 -4.26
N MET A 78 17.72 -2.96 -3.48
CA MET A 78 18.10 -1.65 -3.98
C MET A 78 19.17 -1.02 -3.08
N LEU A 79 20.12 -0.32 -3.72
CA LEU A 79 21.16 0.43 -3.04
C LEU A 79 21.35 1.76 -3.77
N SER A 80 21.23 2.84 -3.02
CA SER A 80 21.60 4.19 -3.44
C SER A 80 22.79 4.65 -2.61
N TYR A 81 23.73 5.33 -3.26
CA TYR A 81 24.92 5.86 -2.61
C TYR A 81 25.19 7.29 -3.07
N ASN A 82 25.78 8.08 -2.19
CA ASN A 82 26.24 9.43 -2.49
C ASN A 82 27.63 9.62 -1.89
N LEU A 83 28.61 9.97 -2.72
CA LEU A 83 30.00 10.13 -2.33
C LEU A 83 30.43 11.56 -2.65
N ASN A 84 31.03 12.26 -1.68
CA ASN A 84 31.62 13.58 -1.87
C ASN A 84 33.03 13.58 -1.29
N GLY A 85 33.96 14.22 -1.99
CA GLY A 85 35.31 14.50 -1.51
C GLY A 85 35.54 16.00 -1.52
N TYR A 86 36.24 16.51 -0.52
CA TYR A 86 36.62 17.91 -0.42
C TYR A 86 38.10 18.00 -0.06
N HIS A 87 38.78 18.94 -0.70
CA HIS A 87 40.18 19.22 -0.51
C HIS A 87 40.35 20.73 -0.37
N SER A 88 41.10 21.16 0.64
CA SER A 88 41.46 22.55 0.86
C SER A 88 42.92 22.66 1.27
N GLU A 89 43.62 23.59 0.64
CA GLU A 89 45.02 23.89 0.93
C GLU A 89 45.19 25.39 1.17
N THR A 90 45.78 25.72 2.31
CA THR A 90 46.14 27.07 2.74
C THR A 90 47.61 27.01 3.17
N PRO A 91 48.41 28.09 3.05
CA PRO A 91 49.81 28.06 3.48
C PRO A 91 49.96 27.52 4.92
N GLY A 92 50.66 26.38 5.06
CA GLY A 92 50.87 25.70 6.34
C GLY A 92 49.76 24.77 6.82
N ARG A 93 48.66 24.58 6.06
CA ARG A 93 47.56 23.67 6.42
C ARG A 93 46.89 23.03 5.20
N ARG A 94 46.84 21.70 5.18
CA ARG A 94 46.06 20.91 4.23
C ARG A 94 44.95 20.20 4.97
N ASN A 95 43.72 20.27 4.45
CA ASN A 95 42.57 19.58 5.02
C ASN A 95 41.78 18.86 3.92
N ASP A 96 41.68 17.55 4.08
CA ASP A 96 40.92 16.65 3.21
C ASP A 96 39.71 16.12 3.97
N SER A 97 38.59 15.96 3.29
CA SER A 97 37.42 15.27 3.83
C SER A 97 36.71 14.41 2.80
N ILE A 98 36.12 13.32 3.27
CA ILE A 98 35.34 12.38 2.48
C ILE A 98 34.01 12.15 3.20
N TYR A 99 32.92 12.22 2.45
CA TYR A 99 31.57 11.93 2.90
C TYR A 99 31.00 10.82 2.03
N ALA A 100 30.41 9.80 2.64
CA ALA A 100 29.70 8.75 1.97
C ALA A 100 28.37 8.49 2.66
N ALA A 101 27.25 8.66 1.96
CA ALA A 101 25.94 8.22 2.42
C ALA A 101 25.48 7.00 1.63
N PHE A 102 24.79 6.09 2.29
CA PHE A 102 24.18 4.94 1.66
C PHE A 102 22.74 4.78 2.15
N ASN A 103 21.87 4.37 1.24
CA ASN A 103 20.47 4.03 1.49
C ASN A 103 20.19 2.71 0.79
N GLY A 104 20.09 1.64 1.57
CA GLY A 104 19.80 0.30 1.11
C GLY A 104 18.38 -0.14 1.48
N GLY A 105 17.86 -1.09 0.73
CA GLY A 105 16.64 -1.78 1.12
C GLY A 105 16.39 -3.04 0.33
N MET A 106 15.50 -3.89 0.88
CA MET A 106 15.05 -5.11 0.24
C MET A 106 13.54 -5.25 0.44
N ASN A 107 12.84 -5.60 -0.64
CA ASN A 107 11.42 -5.92 -0.61
C ASN A 107 11.27 -7.43 -0.84
N LEU A 108 10.51 -8.10 0.03
CA LEU A 108 10.20 -9.53 -0.05
C LEU A 108 8.72 -9.72 0.28
N GLY A 109 7.89 -9.85 -0.75
CA GLY A 109 6.43 -9.77 -0.60
C GLY A 109 6.02 -8.50 0.15
N ALA A 110 5.20 -8.64 1.20
CA ALA A 110 4.73 -7.51 2.01
C ALA A 110 5.80 -6.91 2.95
N TRP A 111 6.97 -7.55 3.09
CA TRP A 111 8.03 -7.11 3.99
C TRP A 111 9.01 -6.18 3.28
N ARG A 112 9.34 -5.07 3.93
CA ARG A 112 10.32 -4.10 3.43
C ARG A 112 11.37 -3.85 4.49
N LEU A 113 12.60 -4.23 4.19
CA LEU A 113 13.78 -3.90 4.98
C LEU A 113 14.37 -2.58 4.47
N ARG A 114 14.69 -1.67 5.37
CA ARG A 114 15.30 -0.37 5.05
C ARG A 114 16.49 -0.12 5.98
N ALA A 115 17.61 0.30 5.40
CA ALA A 115 18.81 0.65 6.15
C ALA A 115 19.49 1.87 5.53
N SER A 116 19.87 2.84 6.34
CA SER A 116 20.60 4.02 5.89
C SER A 116 21.65 4.46 6.91
N GLY A 117 22.70 5.11 6.41
CA GLY A 117 23.75 5.65 7.24
C GLY A 117 24.72 6.49 6.43
N ASN A 118 25.69 7.06 7.14
CA ASN A 118 26.76 7.83 6.54
C ASN A 118 28.11 7.54 7.20
N TYR A 119 29.14 7.67 6.40
CA TYR A 119 30.53 7.61 6.78
C TYR A 119 31.18 8.96 6.45
N ASN A 120 31.86 9.54 7.43
CA ASN A 120 32.54 10.81 7.31
C ASN A 120 34.01 10.60 7.69
N TRP A 121 34.93 11.15 6.93
CA TRP A 121 36.34 11.19 7.29
C TRP A 121 36.89 12.59 7.07
N MET A 122 37.73 13.08 7.99
CA MET A 122 38.44 14.35 7.85
C MET A 122 39.87 14.20 8.36
N THR A 123 40.81 14.95 7.78
CA THR A 123 42.23 14.93 8.18
C THR A 123 42.43 15.20 9.67
N ASP A 124 41.71 16.18 10.24
CA ASP A 124 41.89 16.60 11.63
C ASP A 124 41.04 15.83 12.67
N SER A 125 39.93 15.19 12.24
CA SER A 125 38.99 14.52 13.16
C SER A 125 38.84 13.01 12.97
N GLY A 126 39.51 12.43 11.98
CA GLY A 126 39.47 11.01 11.69
C GLY A 126 38.16 10.56 11.06
N SER A 127 37.80 9.28 11.22
CA SER A 127 36.59 8.68 10.65
C SER A 127 35.46 8.58 11.67
N ASN A 128 34.25 8.95 11.28
CA ASN A 128 33.02 8.69 12.00
C ASN A 128 32.01 7.96 11.12
N TYR A 129 31.27 7.04 11.72
CA TYR A 129 30.24 6.29 11.04
C TYR A 129 28.94 6.33 11.86
N ASP A 130 27.83 6.63 11.19
CA ASP A 130 26.52 6.77 11.82
C ASP A 130 25.46 5.97 11.04
N PHE A 131 24.73 5.11 11.74
CA PHE A 131 23.54 4.45 11.21
C PHE A 131 22.30 5.25 11.63
N LYS A 132 21.57 5.80 10.64
CA LYS A 132 20.36 6.59 10.90
C LYS A 132 19.13 5.71 11.09
N ASN A 133 18.85 4.90 10.07
CA ASN A 133 17.66 4.05 10.06
C ASN A 133 18.05 2.61 9.80
N ARG A 134 17.47 1.70 10.57
CA ARG A 134 17.57 0.26 10.31
C ARG A 134 16.33 -0.42 10.88
N TYR A 135 15.38 -0.68 9.99
CA TYR A 135 14.09 -1.22 10.38
C TYR A 135 13.50 -2.13 9.31
N ILE A 136 12.57 -2.95 9.74
CA ILE A 136 11.72 -3.78 8.91
C ILE A 136 10.31 -3.23 9.06
N GLN A 137 9.61 -3.02 7.94
CA GLN A 137 8.21 -2.61 7.92
C GLN A 137 7.35 -3.63 7.17
N ARG A 138 6.08 -3.74 7.58
CA ARG A 138 5.04 -4.49 6.88
C ARG A 138 3.68 -3.84 7.08
N ASP A 139 2.93 -3.71 6.00
CA ASP A 139 1.56 -3.18 6.07
C ASP A 139 0.57 -4.31 6.39
N ILE A 140 -0.40 -4.01 7.25
CA ILE A 140 -1.46 -4.93 7.67
C ILE A 140 -2.80 -4.33 7.24
N ALA A 141 -3.25 -4.72 6.04
CA ALA A 141 -4.47 -4.23 5.42
C ALA A 141 -5.73 -4.37 6.31
N SER A 142 -5.87 -5.52 6.98
CA SER A 142 -7.03 -5.81 7.85
C SER A 142 -7.16 -4.86 9.04
N LEU A 143 -6.03 -4.36 9.54
CA LEU A 143 -5.98 -3.43 10.68
C LEU A 143 -5.84 -1.97 10.24
N ARG A 144 -5.65 -1.72 8.92
CA ARG A 144 -5.31 -0.41 8.36
C ARG A 144 -4.09 0.23 9.07
N SER A 145 -3.12 -0.61 9.42
CA SER A 145 -1.95 -0.22 10.23
C SER A 145 -0.64 -0.69 9.59
N GLN A 146 0.46 -0.04 9.96
CA GLN A 146 1.82 -0.42 9.56
C GLN A 146 2.60 -0.91 10.78
N LEU A 147 3.16 -2.11 10.68
CA LEU A 147 4.09 -2.65 11.66
C LEU A 147 5.50 -2.21 11.31
N ILE A 148 6.23 -1.65 12.27
CA ILE A 148 7.65 -1.29 12.13
C ILE A 148 8.43 -1.87 13.30
N LEU A 149 9.52 -2.55 12.99
CA LEU A 149 10.43 -3.15 13.96
C LEU A 149 11.86 -2.67 13.69
N GLY A 150 12.50 -2.09 14.70
CA GLY A 150 13.87 -1.58 14.63
C GLY A 150 13.94 -0.08 14.89
N ASN A 151 15.02 0.54 14.44
CA ASN A 151 15.27 1.97 14.66
C ASN A 151 14.86 2.75 13.41
N ALA A 152 13.82 3.56 13.55
CA ALA A 152 13.42 4.57 12.58
C ALA A 152 13.50 5.94 13.26
N ALA A 153 14.48 6.76 12.87
CA ALA A 153 14.58 8.12 13.33
C ALA A 153 13.49 8.95 12.63
N ASN A 154 12.51 9.39 13.41
CA ASN A 154 11.29 10.10 13.02
C ASN A 154 10.26 9.24 12.25
N LEU A 155 9.36 8.61 13.01
CA LEU A 155 8.02 8.31 12.52
C LEU A 155 7.03 9.22 13.25
N LEU A 156 6.50 10.22 12.55
CA LEU A 156 5.21 10.80 12.93
C LEU A 156 4.16 9.80 12.43
N ILE A 157 3.47 9.17 13.38
CA ILE A 157 2.33 8.28 13.12
C ILE A 157 1.10 9.15 12.88
#